data_AF-A0A925P6S5-F1
#
_entry.id   AF-A0A925P6S5-F1
#
_cell.length_a   1.000
_cell.length_b   1.000
_cell.length_c   1.000
_cell.angle_alpha   90.00
_cell.angle_beta   90.00
_cell.angle_gamma   90.00
#
_symmetry.space_group_name_H-M   'P 1'
#
loop_
_entity.id
_entity.type
_entity.pdbx_description
1 polymer ?
#
loop_
_entity_poly.entity_id
_entity_poly.type
_entity_poly.pdbx_seq_one_letter_code
_entity_poly.pdbx_strand_id
1 'polypeptide(L)'
;MLPGAHLATPRPPNTRRRPLRHLPPALPARRPARHLLDSRLRRRPPPPCTLPLRAIGHKRLLALPLNQQLTPESYESKRDKWLGKLNRLVRTAAHERRSIVWVFEGWDAAGKGGAIRRLTTAIDARDYRVIPVSKPTDEEKAHHYLWRFWRHLP
;
A
#
# COMPACT_ATOMS: atom_id res chain seq x y z
N MET A 1 41.00 8.03 64.56
CA MET A 1 40.36 6.75 64.18
C MET A 1 40.81 6.38 62.78
N LEU A 2 41.63 5.32 62.72
CA LEU A 2 41.92 4.34 61.66
C LEU A 2 42.16 4.73 60.18
N PRO A 3 43.00 3.94 59.46
CA PRO A 3 43.90 4.44 58.42
C PRO A 3 43.76 3.73 57.05
N GLY A 4 44.43 4.28 56.04
CA GLY A 4 45.10 3.54 54.97
C GLY A 4 44.25 2.97 53.83
N ALA A 5 44.66 3.26 52.58
CA ALA A 5 44.65 2.29 51.49
C ALA A 5 45.51 2.79 50.32
N HIS A 6 46.73 2.26 50.24
CA HIS A 6 47.51 2.16 49.01
C HIS A 6 46.68 1.46 47.93
N LEU A 7 46.63 2.02 46.71
CA LEU A 7 46.27 1.24 45.53
C LEU A 7 47.42 1.26 44.52
N ALA A 8 47.87 0.04 44.25
CA ALA A 8 49.01 -0.32 43.45
C ALA A 8 48.81 -0.02 41.96
N THR A 9 49.87 0.41 41.32
CA THR A 9 49.99 0.51 39.86
C THR A 9 50.08 -0.90 39.24
N PRO A 10 49.44 -1.15 38.08
CA PRO A 10 49.44 -2.46 37.46
C PRO A 10 50.79 -2.80 36.83
N ARG A 11 51.28 -4.03 37.12
CA ARG A 11 52.46 -4.66 36.51
C ARG A 11 52.28 -4.86 34.99
N PRO A 12 53.35 -4.75 34.18
CA PRO A 12 53.29 -5.05 32.76
C PRO A 12 53.15 -6.57 32.50
N PRO A 13 52.46 -6.98 31.43
CA PRO A 13 52.25 -8.39 31.11
C PRO A 13 53.54 -9.09 30.63
N ASN A 14 53.72 -10.30 31.15
CA ASN A 14 54.80 -11.24 30.95
C ASN A 14 54.93 -11.70 29.48
N THR A 15 56.01 -11.31 28.80
CA THR A 15 56.37 -11.72 27.44
C THR A 15 57.01 -13.12 27.44
N ARG A 16 56.17 -14.16 27.56
CA ARG A 16 56.60 -15.52 27.18
C ARG A 16 56.64 -15.64 25.66
N ARG A 17 57.85 -15.81 25.15
CA ARG A 17 58.21 -16.06 23.74
C ARG A 17 57.34 -17.19 23.17
N ARG A 18 56.52 -16.89 22.16
CA ARG A 18 55.87 -17.92 21.32
C ARG A 18 56.88 -18.44 20.29
N PRO A 19 56.93 -19.76 20.04
CA PRO A 19 57.79 -20.31 19.00
C PRO A 19 57.29 -19.89 17.61
N LEU A 20 58.24 -19.69 16.69
CA LEU A 20 58.01 -19.35 15.29
C LEU A 20 57.07 -20.36 14.64
N ARG A 21 55.85 -19.94 14.32
CA ARG A 21 54.93 -20.70 13.47
C ARG A 21 55.47 -20.67 12.04
N HIS A 22 55.65 -21.84 11.45
CA HIS A 22 55.92 -22.01 10.02
C HIS A 22 54.89 -21.23 9.20
N LEU A 23 55.39 -20.37 8.31
CA LEU A 23 54.59 -19.61 7.36
C LEU A 23 54.13 -20.58 6.24
N PRO A 24 52.81 -20.70 5.96
CA PRO A 24 52.35 -21.49 4.82
C PRO A 24 52.74 -20.82 3.49
N PRO A 25 52.90 -21.58 2.40
CA PRO A 25 53.28 -21.03 1.11
C PRO A 25 52.21 -20.07 0.58
N ALA A 26 52.66 -19.06 -0.16
CA ALA A 26 51.81 -18.00 -0.72
C ALA A 26 50.66 -18.59 -1.55
N LEU A 27 49.44 -18.15 -1.24
CA LEU A 27 48.24 -18.48 -2.01
C LEU A 27 48.36 -17.91 -3.44
N PRO A 28 47.96 -18.65 -4.48
CA PRO A 28 47.98 -18.14 -5.85
C PRO A 28 46.99 -16.97 -5.99
N ALA A 29 47.39 -15.97 -6.78
CA ALA A 29 46.63 -14.76 -7.04
C ALA A 29 45.16 -15.07 -7.40
N ARG A 30 44.22 -14.58 -6.59
CA ARG A 30 42.78 -14.63 -6.89
C ARG A 30 42.53 -13.87 -8.19
N ARG A 31 42.17 -14.60 -9.26
CA ARG A 31 41.62 -14.01 -10.49
C ARG A 31 40.43 -13.11 -10.13
N PRO A 32 40.27 -11.92 -10.75
CA PRO A 32 39.21 -11.00 -10.40
C PRO A 32 37.85 -11.56 -10.87
N ALA A 33 37.13 -12.23 -9.97
CA ALA A 33 35.74 -12.64 -10.18
C ALA A 33 34.74 -11.46 -10.07
N ARG A 34 35.17 -10.22 -10.34
CA ARG A 34 34.31 -9.04 -10.28
C ARG A 34 33.39 -8.91 -11.51
N HIS A 35 33.81 -9.43 -12.65
CA HIS A 35 33.07 -9.24 -13.90
C HIS A 35 31.85 -10.17 -14.05
N LEU A 36 31.76 -11.25 -13.25
CA LEU A 36 30.73 -12.28 -13.40
C LEU A 36 29.51 -12.07 -12.47
N LEU A 37 29.65 -11.26 -11.42
CA LEU A 37 28.55 -10.92 -10.51
C LEU A 37 27.68 -9.77 -11.05
N ASP A 38 28.26 -8.89 -11.87
CA ASP A 38 27.57 -7.69 -12.37
C ASP A 38 26.56 -7.99 -13.49
N SER A 39 26.69 -9.14 -14.16
CA SER A 39 25.78 -9.58 -15.24
C SER A 39 24.50 -10.24 -14.74
N ARG A 40 24.47 -10.75 -13.50
CA ARG A 40 23.27 -11.38 -12.90
C ARG A 40 22.26 -10.37 -12.38
N LEU A 41 22.71 -9.21 -11.92
CA LEU A 41 21.84 -8.14 -11.39
C LEU A 41 21.16 -7.30 -12.48
N ARG A 42 21.53 -7.49 -13.76
CA ARG A 42 20.98 -6.74 -14.91
C ARG A 42 19.89 -7.49 -15.69
N ARG A 43 19.41 -8.64 -15.21
CA ARG A 43 18.20 -9.25 -15.80
C ARG A 43 16.98 -8.64 -15.17
N ARG A 44 16.56 -7.48 -15.69
CA ARG A 44 15.20 -6.98 -15.44
C ARG A 44 14.27 -8.10 -15.89
N PRO A 45 13.40 -8.65 -15.01
CA PRO A 45 12.45 -9.66 -15.45
C PRO A 45 11.68 -9.08 -16.66
N PRO A 46 11.42 -9.88 -17.71
CA PRO A 46 10.56 -9.40 -18.78
C PRO A 46 9.28 -8.87 -18.14
N PRO A 47 8.73 -7.74 -18.63
CA PRO A 47 7.46 -7.26 -18.12
C PRO A 47 6.49 -8.44 -18.16
N PRO A 48 5.72 -8.69 -17.09
CA PRO A 48 4.80 -9.81 -17.06
C PRO A 48 3.97 -9.75 -18.34
N CYS A 49 3.91 -10.86 -19.09
CA CYS A 49 3.01 -11.01 -20.21
C CYS A 49 1.59 -10.82 -19.66
N THR A 50 1.09 -9.59 -19.72
CA THR A 50 -0.30 -9.30 -19.40
C THR A 50 -1.11 -9.92 -20.50
N LEU A 51 -1.65 -11.11 -20.23
CA LEU A 51 -2.77 -11.63 -21.00
C LEU A 51 -3.83 -10.53 -21.02
N PRO A 52 -4.36 -10.14 -22.19
CA PRO A 52 -5.47 -9.22 -22.21
C PRO A 52 -6.56 -9.85 -21.35
N LEU A 53 -6.99 -9.13 -20.31
CA LEU A 53 -8.14 -9.53 -19.52
C LEU A 53 -9.25 -9.85 -20.52
N ARG A 54 -9.72 -11.11 -20.55
CA ARG A 54 -10.85 -11.50 -21.40
C ARG A 54 -11.93 -10.45 -21.20
N ALA A 55 -12.53 -9.97 -22.28
CA ALA A 55 -13.55 -8.93 -22.28
C ALA A 55 -14.89 -9.42 -21.71
N ILE A 56 -14.87 -10.01 -20.51
CA ILE A 56 -16.01 -10.56 -19.77
C ILE A 56 -17.05 -9.45 -19.53
N GLY A 57 -16.61 -8.19 -19.51
CA GLY A 57 -17.50 -7.03 -19.38
C GLY A 57 -18.13 -6.52 -20.69
N HIS A 58 -17.55 -6.76 -21.87
CA HIS A 58 -18.01 -6.08 -23.09
C HIS A 58 -19.45 -6.45 -23.47
N LYS A 59 -19.78 -7.74 -23.45
CA LYS A 59 -21.15 -8.21 -23.70
C LYS A 59 -22.16 -7.66 -22.68
N ARG A 60 -21.75 -7.48 -21.42
CA ARG A 60 -22.61 -6.92 -20.36
C ARG A 60 -22.86 -5.44 -20.56
N LEU A 61 -21.83 -4.68 -20.93
CA LEU A 61 -21.96 -3.25 -21.20
C LEU A 61 -22.90 -2.99 -22.38
N LEU A 62 -22.80 -3.79 -23.45
CA LEU A 62 -23.68 -3.68 -24.62
C LEU A 62 -25.14 -4.04 -24.31
N ALA A 63 -25.39 -4.92 -23.34
CA ALA A 63 -26.73 -5.38 -23.00
C ALA A 63 -27.50 -4.46 -22.03
N LEU A 64 -26.85 -3.45 -21.44
CA LEU A 64 -27.49 -2.58 -20.45
C LEU A 64 -28.40 -1.54 -21.14
N PRO A 65 -29.69 -1.44 -20.75
CA PRO A 65 -30.55 -0.38 -21.26
C PRO A 65 -30.16 0.95 -20.63
N LEU A 66 -29.68 1.92 -21.43
CA LEU A 66 -29.22 3.24 -20.96
C LEU A 66 -30.28 4.35 -21.05
N ASN A 67 -31.48 4.03 -21.53
CA ASN A 67 -32.59 4.97 -21.75
C ASN A 67 -33.54 5.08 -20.54
N GLN A 68 -33.15 4.54 -19.38
CA GLN A 68 -33.96 4.55 -18.18
C GLN A 68 -34.00 5.95 -17.58
N GLN A 69 -35.18 6.51 -17.44
CA GLN A 69 -35.41 7.83 -16.85
C GLN A 69 -36.40 7.72 -15.70
N LEU A 70 -36.28 8.61 -14.72
CA LEU A 70 -37.19 8.72 -13.58
C LEU A 70 -37.86 10.08 -13.62
N THR A 71 -39.17 10.11 -13.34
CA THR A 71 -39.86 11.38 -13.11
C THR A 71 -39.33 12.04 -11.83
N PRO A 72 -39.35 13.38 -11.73
CA PRO A 72 -38.87 14.09 -10.55
C PRO A 72 -39.51 13.60 -9.25
N GLU A 73 -40.83 13.38 -9.24
CA GLU A 73 -41.58 12.96 -8.06
C GLU A 73 -41.20 11.53 -7.63
N SER A 74 -41.05 10.61 -8.60
CA SER A 74 -40.63 9.24 -8.32
C SER A 74 -39.19 9.19 -7.82
N TYR A 75 -38.32 10.04 -8.36
CA TYR A 75 -36.93 10.15 -7.96
C TYR A 75 -36.82 10.62 -6.50
N GLU A 76 -37.49 11.71 -6.12
CA GLU A 76 -37.44 12.26 -4.76
C GLU A 76 -37.96 11.23 -3.73
N SER A 77 -39.10 10.60 -4.00
CA SER A 77 -39.67 9.56 -3.13
C SER A 77 -38.73 8.36 -2.94
N LYS A 78 -38.13 7.85 -4.03
CA LYS A 78 -37.17 6.74 -3.97
C LYS A 78 -35.89 7.17 -3.24
N ARG A 79 -35.39 8.36 -3.53
CA ARG A 79 -34.18 8.92 -2.91
C ARG A 79 -34.33 8.93 -1.40
N ASP A 80 -35.39 9.54 -0.87
CA ASP A 80 -35.57 9.69 0.57
C ASP A 80 -35.74 8.34 1.26
N LYS A 81 -36.48 7.41 0.64
CA LYS A 81 -36.61 6.03 1.11
C LYS A 81 -35.25 5.33 1.23
N TRP A 82 -34.41 5.41 0.20
CA TRP A 82 -33.12 4.71 0.18
C TRP A 82 -32.06 5.39 1.03
N LEU A 83 -32.03 6.73 1.07
CA LEU A 83 -31.14 7.49 1.95
C LEU A 83 -31.47 7.25 3.43
N GLY A 84 -32.75 7.17 3.80
CA GLY A 84 -33.16 6.80 5.15
C GLY A 84 -32.71 5.39 5.54
N LYS A 85 -32.82 4.42 4.61
CA LYS A 85 -32.30 3.06 4.82
C LYS A 85 -30.78 3.03 4.95
N LEU A 86 -30.07 3.78 4.10
CA LEU A 86 -28.62 3.89 4.11
C LEU A 86 -28.12 4.43 5.45
N ASN A 87 -28.70 5.53 5.94
CA ASN A 87 -28.34 6.13 7.23
C ASN A 87 -28.41 5.11 8.36
N ARG A 88 -29.49 4.33 8.42
CA ARG A 88 -29.67 3.28 9.44
C ARG A 88 -28.58 2.22 9.33
N LEU A 89 -28.30 1.72 8.12
CA LEU A 89 -27.31 0.68 7.90
C LEU A 89 -25.89 1.13 8.25
N VAL A 90 -25.52 2.37 7.89
CA VAL A 90 -24.21 2.93 8.23
C VAL A 90 -24.04 3.04 9.73
N ARG A 91 -25.07 3.52 10.46
CA ARG A 91 -25.05 3.57 11.93
C ARG A 91 -24.94 2.19 12.57
N THR A 92 -25.67 1.21 12.06
CA THR A 92 -25.56 -0.18 12.52
C THR A 92 -24.16 -0.74 12.28
N ALA A 93 -23.59 -0.52 11.09
CA ALA A 93 -22.22 -0.96 10.78
C ALA A 93 -21.19 -0.31 11.71
N ALA A 94 -21.34 0.98 12.02
CA ALA A 94 -20.48 1.68 12.96
C ALA A 94 -20.57 1.07 14.37
N HIS A 95 -21.79 0.79 14.86
CA HIS A 95 -22.01 0.13 16.15
C HIS A 95 -21.39 -1.28 16.19
N GLU A 96 -21.46 -2.03 15.09
CA GLU A 96 -20.85 -3.34 14.92
C GLU A 96 -19.34 -3.30 14.61
N ARG A 97 -18.72 -2.11 14.56
CA ARG A 97 -17.32 -1.89 14.20
C ARG A 97 -16.95 -2.49 12.83
N ARG A 98 -17.84 -2.35 11.86
CA ARG A 98 -17.65 -2.79 10.47
C ARG A 98 -17.30 -1.63 9.57
N SER A 99 -16.14 -1.72 8.94
CA SER A 99 -15.68 -0.79 7.91
C SER A 99 -16.43 -1.01 6.58
N ILE A 100 -16.75 0.09 5.89
CA ILE A 100 -17.38 0.06 4.56
C ILE A 100 -16.51 0.85 3.59
N VAL A 101 -16.24 0.27 2.41
CA VAL A 101 -15.51 0.93 1.32
C VAL A 101 -16.39 0.96 0.07
N TRP A 102 -16.56 2.15 -0.50
CA TRP A 102 -17.26 2.35 -1.77
C TRP A 102 -16.29 2.82 -2.84
N VAL A 103 -16.34 2.19 -4.02
CA VAL A 103 -15.51 2.52 -5.17
C VAL A 103 -16.41 3.00 -6.31
N PHE A 104 -16.13 4.21 -6.80
CA PHE A 104 -16.90 4.84 -7.86
C PHE A 104 -16.07 4.92 -9.14
N GLU A 105 -16.35 4.02 -10.09
CA GLU A 105 -15.74 3.99 -11.41
C GLU A 105 -16.77 4.30 -12.50
N GLY A 106 -16.28 4.71 -13.67
CA GLY A 106 -17.15 5.04 -14.81
C GLY A 106 -16.55 6.07 -15.75
N TRP A 107 -17.22 6.27 -16.88
CA TRP A 107 -16.82 7.21 -17.93
C TRP A 107 -16.71 8.64 -17.41
N ASP A 108 -15.96 9.47 -18.14
CA ASP A 108 -15.95 10.89 -17.87
C ASP A 108 -17.37 11.48 -18.06
N ALA A 109 -17.71 12.48 -17.27
CA ALA A 109 -19.05 13.08 -17.19
C ALA A 109 -20.22 12.12 -16.85
N ALA A 110 -19.98 10.87 -16.43
CA ALA A 110 -21.03 9.92 -16.05
C ALA A 110 -21.81 10.28 -14.77
N GLY A 111 -21.50 11.40 -14.10
CA GLY A 111 -22.23 11.86 -12.91
C GLY A 111 -21.76 11.28 -11.58
N LYS A 112 -20.57 10.68 -11.51
CA LYS A 112 -19.99 10.08 -10.28
C LYS A 112 -19.98 11.05 -9.09
N GLY A 113 -19.55 12.29 -9.30
CA GLY A 113 -19.52 13.31 -8.23
C GLY A 113 -20.91 13.65 -7.69
N GLY A 114 -21.92 13.74 -8.55
CA GLY A 114 -23.31 13.96 -8.14
C GLY A 114 -23.89 12.79 -7.36
N ALA A 115 -23.55 11.56 -7.73
CA ALA A 115 -23.93 10.36 -6.99
C ALA A 115 -23.28 10.31 -5.60
N ILE A 116 -21.97 10.56 -5.51
CA ILE A 116 -21.24 10.62 -4.23
C ILE A 116 -21.86 11.67 -3.33
N ARG A 117 -22.08 12.90 -3.82
CA ARG A 117 -22.67 14.00 -3.04
C ARG A 117 -24.01 13.63 -2.42
N ARG A 118 -24.89 12.98 -3.19
CA ARG A 118 -26.24 12.55 -2.72
C ARG A 118 -26.16 11.40 -1.73
N LEU A 119 -25.20 10.50 -1.90
CA LEU A 119 -24.99 9.40 -0.96
C LEU A 119 -24.51 9.93 0.39
N THR A 120 -23.55 10.86 0.38
CA THR A 120 -22.95 11.44 1.58
C THR A 120 -23.90 12.34 2.36
N THR A 121 -24.99 12.86 1.77
CA THR A 121 -25.98 13.67 2.52
C THR A 121 -26.73 12.85 3.58
N ALA A 122 -26.73 11.52 3.46
CA ALA A 122 -27.38 10.63 4.43
C ALA A 122 -26.45 10.19 5.57
N ILE A 123 -25.20 10.67 5.62
CA ILE A 123 -24.17 10.20 6.55
C ILE A 123 -23.56 11.41 7.26
N ASP A 124 -23.25 11.27 8.54
CA ASP A 124 -22.55 12.34 9.27
C ASP A 124 -21.15 12.56 8.65
N ALA A 125 -20.71 13.82 8.55
CA ALA A 125 -19.43 14.18 7.95
C ALA A 125 -18.22 13.56 8.67
N ARG A 126 -18.38 13.12 9.92
CA ARG A 126 -17.34 12.45 10.73
C ARG A 126 -17.21 10.96 10.40
N ASP A 127 -18.25 10.37 9.81
CA ASP A 127 -18.35 8.92 9.60
C ASP A 127 -17.93 8.50 8.18
N TYR A 128 -17.48 9.43 7.33
CA TYR A 128 -16.99 9.11 6.00
C TYR A 128 -15.78 9.94 5.58
N ARG A 129 -15.03 9.42 4.62
CA ARG A 129 -13.96 10.14 3.93
C ARG A 129 -14.07 9.88 2.43
N VAL A 130 -14.10 10.95 1.64
CA VAL A 130 -14.05 10.87 0.18
C VAL A 130 -12.60 11.03 -0.26
N ILE A 131 -12.07 10.06 -1.00
CA ILE A 131 -10.68 10.05 -1.46
C ILE A 131 -10.67 10.16 -2.99
N PRO A 132 -10.37 11.34 -3.56
CA PRO A 132 -10.21 11.48 -5.00
C PRO A 132 -8.89 10.82 -5.43
N VAL A 133 -8.97 9.80 -6.29
CA VAL A 133 -7.79 9.14 -6.85
C VAL A 133 -7.39 9.87 -8.13
N SER A 134 -6.19 10.46 -8.12
CA SER A 134 -5.63 11.20 -9.25
C SER A 134 -4.35 10.52 -9.77
N LYS A 135 -3.65 11.19 -10.69
CA LYS A 135 -2.34 10.75 -11.18
C LYS A 135 -1.38 10.50 -10.00
N PRO A 136 -0.59 9.40 -10.02
CA PRO A 136 0.39 9.11 -8.99
C PRO A 136 1.34 10.27 -8.67
N THR A 137 1.59 10.50 -7.39
CA THR A 137 2.76 11.29 -6.95
C THR A 137 4.05 10.50 -7.14
N ASP A 138 5.21 11.16 -7.04
CA ASP A 138 6.50 10.48 -7.20
C ASP A 138 6.80 9.50 -6.07
N GLU A 139 6.34 9.81 -4.85
CA GLU A 139 6.37 8.86 -3.72
C GLU A 139 5.54 7.61 -4.04
N GLU A 140 4.30 7.78 -4.53
CA GLU A 140 3.43 6.65 -4.86
C GLU A 140 3.94 5.78 -6.01
N LYS A 141 4.78 6.34 -6.91
CA LYS A 141 5.45 5.57 -7.97
C LYS A 141 6.65 4.77 -7.45
N ALA A 142 7.25 5.20 -6.34
CA ALA A 142 8.37 4.49 -5.71
C ALA A 142 7.92 3.23 -4.95
N HIS A 143 6.63 3.13 -4.62
CA HIS A 143 6.02 1.99 -3.95
C HIS A 143 5.22 1.09 -4.91
N HIS A 144 4.82 -0.09 -4.41
CA HIS A 144 3.92 -0.99 -5.12
C HIS A 144 2.57 -0.31 -5.43
N TYR A 145 1.95 -0.59 -6.58
CA TYR A 145 0.71 0.08 -7.04
C TYR A 145 -0.37 0.20 -5.95
N LEU A 146 -0.61 -0.89 -5.22
CA LEU A 146 -1.67 -0.94 -4.20
C LEU A 146 -1.37 -0.09 -2.96
N TRP A 147 -0.11 0.24 -2.71
CA TRP A 147 0.32 0.94 -1.50
C TRP A 147 -0.43 2.25 -1.28
N ARG A 148 -0.67 3.02 -2.34
CA ARG A 148 -1.41 4.29 -2.26
C ARG A 148 -2.84 4.12 -1.73
N PHE A 149 -3.49 3.01 -2.04
CA PHE A 149 -4.87 2.74 -1.61
C PHE A 149 -4.91 2.14 -0.20
N TRP A 150 -3.94 1.29 0.15
CA TRP A 150 -3.84 0.68 1.48
C TRP A 150 -3.74 1.71 2.61
N ARG A 151 -3.03 2.82 2.38
CA ARG A 151 -2.94 3.94 3.35
C ARG A 151 -4.29 4.58 3.68
N HIS A 152 -5.30 4.35 2.84
CA HIS A 152 -6.59 4.99 2.93
C HIS A 152 -7.71 4.07 3.43
N LEU A 153 -7.43 2.79 3.67
CA LEU A 153 -8.44 1.87 4.19
C LEU A 153 -8.83 2.28 5.64
N PRO A 154 -10.14 2.23 5.97
CA PRO A 154 -10.66 2.53 7.30
C PRO A 154 -10.48 1.37 8.30
#